data_AF-A0A7C1HT88-F1
#
_entry.id   AF-A0A7C1HT88-F1
#
_cell.length_a   1.000
_cell.length_b   1.000
_cell.length_c   1.000
_cell.angle_alpha   90.00
_cell.angle_beta   90.00
_cell.angle_gamma   90.00
#
_symmetry.space_group_name_H-M   'P 1'
#
loop_
_entity.id
_entity.type
_entity.pdbx_description
1 polymer ?
#
loop_
_entity_poly.entity_id
_entity_poly.type
_entity_poly.pdbx_seq_one_letter_code
_entity_poly.pdbx_strand_id
1 'polypeptide(L)'
;MNIRYRYCLYAVLCCALTVSGSGFVPVHAALPQPTGDRGFEIAAYSDGHWRKAGFIPFDNLFREQSIRLGTEGQPMTLRLKKVGSGPGHVDFARMNGLLPSSVAHADDPIPLAKLAAKDFDVVHVPEETGFVEIRFPTGGELRLAARVEGKVVVETPFRFPPSNANTPITGQSDFYTLIPDHTPRLIFYEETSPGTGHPWAMTTASAMIREDNLHVRLDFS
;
A
#
# COMPACT_ATOMS: atom_id res chain seq x y z
N MET A 1 35.47 -11.95 65.13
CA MET A 1 34.59 -11.10 65.96
C MET A 1 33.34 -10.79 65.16
N ASN A 2 32.21 -11.37 65.61
CA ASN A 2 30.80 -11.13 65.32
C ASN A 2 30.25 -10.94 63.88
N ILE A 3 29.56 -12.01 63.48
CA ILE A 3 28.44 -12.15 62.54
C ILE A 3 27.29 -11.19 62.89
N ARG A 4 26.64 -10.60 61.87
CA ARG A 4 25.20 -10.31 61.88
C ARG A 4 24.60 -10.50 60.48
N TYR A 5 23.91 -11.63 60.29
CA TYR A 5 22.96 -11.85 59.20
C TYR A 5 21.66 -11.08 59.50
N ARG A 6 21.11 -10.39 58.50
CA ARG A 6 19.71 -9.94 58.50
C ARG A 6 18.95 -10.75 57.47
N TYR A 7 18.06 -11.61 57.96
CA TYR A 7 17.11 -12.38 57.18
C TYR A 7 15.92 -11.48 56.81
N CYS A 8 15.61 -11.35 55.53
CA CYS A 8 14.29 -10.90 55.07
C CYS A 8 13.55 -12.14 54.54
N LEU A 9 12.57 -12.60 55.32
CA LEU A 9 11.56 -13.57 54.89
C LEU A 9 10.70 -12.93 53.80
N TYR A 10 10.66 -13.52 52.61
CA TYR A 10 9.56 -13.31 51.68
C TYR A 10 8.71 -14.59 51.66
N ALA A 11 7.48 -14.45 52.17
CA ALA A 11 6.47 -15.49 52.13
C ALA A 11 5.98 -15.65 50.68
N VAL A 12 6.13 -16.87 50.14
CA VAL A 12 5.55 -17.26 48.86
C VAL A 12 4.10 -17.66 49.11
N LEU A 13 3.15 -16.83 48.67
CA LEU A 13 1.74 -17.17 48.65
C LEU A 13 1.43 -17.91 47.34
N CYS A 14 1.37 -19.24 47.39
CA CYS A 14 0.87 -20.06 46.28
C CYS A 14 -0.64 -19.91 46.17
N CYS A 15 -1.11 -19.09 45.24
CA CYS A 15 -2.48 -19.19 44.73
C CYS A 15 -2.51 -20.21 43.59
N ALA A 16 -3.02 -21.40 43.87
CA ALA A 16 -3.44 -22.35 42.85
C ALA A 16 -4.76 -21.84 42.23
N LEU A 17 -4.67 -21.17 41.09
CA LEU A 17 -5.84 -20.89 40.25
C LEU A 17 -6.03 -22.07 39.30
N THR A 18 -7.05 -22.87 39.57
CA THR A 18 -7.63 -23.80 38.61
C THR A 18 -8.24 -23.01 37.46
N VAL A 19 -7.55 -22.96 36.31
CA VAL A 19 -8.14 -22.45 35.08
C VAL A 19 -9.01 -23.56 34.51
N SER A 20 -10.29 -23.55 34.90
CA SER A 20 -11.36 -24.25 34.20
C SER A 20 -11.43 -23.71 32.77
N GLY A 21 -11.35 -24.61 31.81
CA GLY A 21 -11.27 -24.30 30.39
C GLY A 21 -12.36 -23.34 29.90
N SER A 22 -11.91 -22.34 29.16
CA SER A 22 -12.70 -21.68 28.14
C SER A 22 -11.78 -21.55 26.95
N GLY A 23 -12.10 -22.26 25.87
CA GLY A 23 -11.29 -22.26 24.66
C GLY A 23 -11.06 -20.83 24.20
N PHE A 24 -9.80 -20.46 24.03
CA PHE A 24 -9.46 -19.29 23.24
C PHE A 24 -9.90 -19.57 21.80
N VAL A 25 -11.10 -19.13 21.46
CA VAL A 25 -11.42 -18.86 20.05
C VAL A 25 -10.63 -17.59 19.72
N PRO A 26 -9.64 -17.60 18.82
CA PRO A 26 -9.06 -16.36 18.35
C PRO A 26 -10.17 -15.62 17.61
N VAL A 27 -10.74 -14.59 18.24
CA VAL A 27 -11.55 -13.61 17.54
C VAL A 27 -10.59 -12.80 16.68
N HIS A 28 -10.28 -13.31 15.49
CA HIS A 28 -9.82 -12.43 14.41
C HIS A 28 -10.97 -11.46 14.16
N ALA A 29 -10.86 -10.24 14.69
CA ALA A 29 -11.77 -9.18 14.31
C ALA A 29 -11.73 -9.09 12.78
N ALA A 30 -12.88 -9.32 12.13
CA ALA A 30 -12.98 -9.19 10.69
C ALA A 30 -12.54 -7.77 10.32
N LEU A 31 -11.60 -7.66 9.39
CA LEU A 31 -11.12 -6.36 8.93
C LEU A 31 -12.32 -5.53 8.45
N PRO A 32 -12.38 -4.23 8.78
CA PRO A 32 -13.42 -3.34 8.27
C PRO A 32 -13.53 -3.46 6.76
N GLN A 33 -14.77 -3.48 6.25
CA GLN A 33 -15.02 -3.48 4.81
C GLN A 33 -14.66 -2.12 4.21
N PRO A 34 -14.23 -2.07 2.93
CA PRO A 34 -13.97 -0.81 2.25
C PRO A 34 -15.20 0.10 2.24
N THR A 35 -14.98 1.41 2.39
CA THR A 35 -16.02 2.44 2.47
C THR A 35 -16.65 2.79 1.11
N GLY A 36 -16.00 2.39 0.01
CA GLY A 36 -16.47 2.60 -1.36
C GLY A 36 -16.12 3.94 -2.00
N ASP A 37 -15.24 4.71 -1.37
CA ASP A 37 -14.65 5.93 -1.93
C ASP A 37 -13.66 5.65 -3.08
N ARG A 38 -13.12 4.44 -3.13
CA ARG A 38 -12.18 3.95 -4.16
C ARG A 38 -12.42 2.48 -4.48
N GLY A 39 -11.96 2.04 -5.63
CA GLY A 39 -12.18 0.69 -6.13
C GLY A 39 -12.15 0.61 -7.64
N PHE A 40 -12.89 -0.34 -8.19
CA PHE A 40 -12.99 -0.55 -9.63
C PHE A 40 -14.43 -0.31 -10.11
N GLU A 41 -14.59 0.66 -11.01
CA GLU A 41 -15.79 0.74 -11.83
C GLU A 41 -15.67 -0.30 -12.96
N ILE A 42 -16.70 -1.14 -13.06
CA ILE A 42 -16.74 -2.22 -14.03
C ILE A 42 -17.69 -1.82 -15.15
N ALA A 43 -17.17 -1.81 -16.37
CA ALA A 43 -17.98 -1.74 -17.58
C ALA A 43 -17.90 -3.07 -18.34
N ALA A 44 -19.02 -3.46 -18.95
CA ALA A 44 -19.10 -4.61 -19.83
C ALA A 44 -19.25 -4.16 -21.28
N TYR A 45 -18.59 -4.87 -22.20
CA TYR A 45 -18.75 -4.63 -23.63
C TYR A 45 -19.93 -5.42 -24.17
N SER A 46 -20.92 -4.73 -24.75
CA SER A 46 -22.11 -5.32 -25.34
C SER A 46 -22.62 -4.45 -26.48
N ASP A 47 -23.11 -5.04 -27.57
CA ASP A 47 -23.69 -4.32 -28.71
C ASP A 47 -22.75 -3.23 -29.28
N GLY A 48 -21.44 -3.50 -29.31
CA GLY A 48 -20.43 -2.56 -29.82
C GLY A 48 -20.03 -1.44 -28.86
N HIS A 49 -20.59 -1.37 -27.65
CA HIS A 49 -20.40 -0.25 -26.72
C HIS A 49 -20.07 -0.73 -25.30
N TRP A 50 -19.36 0.11 -24.55
CA TRP A 50 -19.13 -0.08 -23.12
C TRP A 50 -20.33 0.41 -22.31
N ARG A 51 -20.83 -0.44 -21.42
CA ARG A 51 -21.92 -0.10 -20.49
C ARG A 51 -21.49 -0.36 -19.06
N LYS A 52 -21.76 0.59 -18.15
CA LYS A 52 -21.48 0.41 -16.72
C LYS A 52 -22.26 -0.79 -16.19
N ALA A 53 -21.57 -1.71 -15.54
CA ALA A 53 -22.11 -2.98 -15.04
C ALA A 53 -22.05 -3.07 -13.52
N GLY A 54 -21.15 -2.33 -12.87
CA GLY A 54 -21.09 -2.29 -11.41
C GLY A 54 -19.88 -1.54 -10.86
N PHE A 55 -19.70 -1.64 -9.55
CA PHE A 55 -18.56 -1.11 -8.83
C PHE A 55 -18.19 -2.08 -7.71
N ILE A 56 -16.89 -2.35 -7.54
CA ILE A 56 -16.37 -3.11 -6.39
C ILE A 56 -15.46 -2.18 -5.59
N PRO A 57 -15.79 -1.88 -4.33
CA PRO A 57 -15.00 -0.98 -3.50
C PRO A 57 -13.68 -1.66 -3.10
N PHE A 58 -12.57 -0.94 -2.95
CA PHE A 58 -11.31 -1.50 -2.42
C PHE A 58 -10.63 -0.49 -1.50
N ASP A 59 -9.57 -0.91 -0.81
CA ASP A 59 -8.75 -0.05 0.02
C ASP A 59 -7.26 -0.36 -0.20
N ASN A 60 -6.39 0.03 0.75
CA ASN A 60 -4.95 -0.21 0.66
C ASN A 60 -4.56 -1.69 0.87
N LEU A 61 -5.51 -2.56 1.23
CA LEU A 61 -5.25 -3.96 1.50
C LEU A 61 -5.75 -4.81 0.32
N PHE A 62 -4.97 -5.84 -0.03
CA PHE A 62 -5.45 -6.86 -0.95
C PHE A 62 -6.60 -7.61 -0.30
N ARG A 63 -7.77 -7.52 -0.93
CA ARG A 63 -8.98 -8.19 -0.48
C ARG A 63 -9.62 -8.84 -1.68
N GLU A 64 -10.28 -9.98 -1.44
CA GLU A 64 -11.17 -10.54 -2.43
C GLU A 64 -12.58 -9.98 -2.25
N GLN A 65 -13.19 -9.58 -3.36
CA GLN A 65 -14.61 -9.25 -3.42
C GLN A 65 -15.24 -9.85 -4.67
N SER A 66 -16.57 -9.94 -4.67
CA SER A 66 -17.31 -10.47 -5.81
C SER A 66 -18.52 -9.64 -6.19
N ILE A 67 -18.90 -9.78 -7.46
CA ILE A 67 -20.10 -9.18 -8.06
C ILE A 67 -20.59 -10.09 -9.18
N ARG A 68 -21.90 -10.18 -9.37
CA ARG A 68 -22.50 -10.96 -10.45
C ARG A 68 -22.67 -10.10 -11.70
N LEU A 69 -22.16 -10.56 -12.84
CA LEU A 69 -22.11 -9.84 -14.11
C LEU A 69 -22.47 -10.78 -15.27
N GLY A 70 -23.35 -10.33 -16.16
CA GLY A 70 -23.71 -11.09 -17.36
C GLY A 70 -24.40 -12.42 -17.09
N THR A 71 -24.42 -13.27 -18.12
CA THR A 71 -25.09 -14.57 -18.11
C THR A 71 -24.06 -15.68 -18.28
N GLU A 72 -24.22 -16.75 -17.50
CA GLU A 72 -23.36 -17.93 -17.62
C GLU A 72 -23.47 -18.58 -19.01
N GLY A 73 -22.34 -19.03 -19.55
CA GLY A 73 -22.23 -19.57 -20.91
C GLY A 73 -22.06 -18.51 -22.01
N GLN A 74 -22.16 -17.22 -21.70
CA GLN A 74 -21.90 -16.14 -22.67
C GLN A 74 -20.55 -15.48 -22.38
N PRO A 75 -19.61 -15.42 -23.34
CA PRO A 75 -18.35 -14.72 -23.16
C PRO A 75 -18.56 -13.25 -22.80
N MET A 76 -17.66 -12.72 -21.98
CA MET A 76 -17.79 -11.38 -21.45
C MET A 76 -16.46 -10.65 -21.52
N THR A 77 -16.46 -9.43 -22.05
CA THR A 77 -15.32 -8.52 -21.98
C THR A 77 -15.63 -7.41 -20.99
N LEU A 78 -14.75 -7.24 -20.01
CA LEU A 78 -14.86 -6.26 -18.95
C LEU A 78 -13.76 -5.22 -19.07
N ARG A 79 -14.09 -3.99 -18.70
CA ARG A 79 -13.12 -2.91 -18.44
C ARG A 79 -13.17 -2.61 -16.94
N LEU A 80 -12.04 -2.78 -16.28
CA LEU A 80 -11.86 -2.44 -14.88
C LEU A 80 -11.18 -1.07 -14.80
N LYS A 81 -11.98 -0.03 -14.59
CA LYS A 81 -11.47 1.34 -14.45
C LYS A 81 -11.20 1.64 -12.99
N LYS A 82 -9.98 2.06 -12.67
CA LYS A 82 -9.60 2.49 -11.33
C LYS A 82 -10.37 3.77 -10.96
N VAL A 83 -11.00 3.74 -9.80
CA VAL A 83 -11.59 4.91 -9.15
C VAL A 83 -10.81 5.13 -7.86
N GLY A 84 -10.11 6.26 -7.78
CA GLY A 84 -9.20 6.54 -6.67
C GLY A 84 -7.94 7.24 -7.17
N SER A 85 -7.35 8.03 -6.28
CA SER A 85 -6.22 8.90 -6.56
C SER A 85 -4.86 8.23 -6.46
N GLY A 86 -4.75 7.07 -5.79
CA GLY A 86 -3.52 6.29 -5.75
C GLY A 86 -3.52 5.17 -6.80
N PRO A 87 -2.43 4.38 -6.89
CA PRO A 87 -2.30 3.26 -7.81
C PRO A 87 -3.37 2.17 -7.62
N GLY A 88 -3.68 1.45 -8.70
CA GLY A 88 -4.60 0.32 -8.69
C GLY A 88 -3.89 -0.97 -9.09
N HIS A 89 -4.16 -2.05 -8.36
CA HIS A 89 -3.50 -3.34 -8.56
C HIS A 89 -4.52 -4.47 -8.54
N VAL A 90 -4.40 -5.40 -9.48
CA VAL A 90 -5.21 -6.62 -9.53
C VAL A 90 -4.28 -7.82 -9.42
N ASP A 91 -4.45 -8.58 -8.35
CA ASP A 91 -3.70 -9.81 -8.06
C ASP A 91 -4.36 -11.01 -8.76
N PHE A 92 -5.69 -11.09 -8.67
CA PHE A 92 -6.43 -12.26 -9.13
C PHE A 92 -7.77 -11.87 -9.73
N ALA A 93 -8.16 -12.54 -10.82
CA ALA A 93 -9.49 -12.36 -11.41
C ALA A 93 -10.05 -13.70 -11.93
N ARG A 94 -11.26 -14.06 -11.52
CA ARG A 94 -11.98 -15.23 -12.04
C ARG A 94 -13.45 -14.95 -12.25
N MET A 95 -14.04 -15.56 -13.28
CA MET A 95 -15.47 -15.51 -13.55
C MET A 95 -16.04 -16.93 -13.46
N ASN A 96 -16.96 -17.18 -12.53
CA ASN A 96 -17.47 -18.54 -12.23
C ASN A 96 -16.32 -19.58 -12.06
N GLY A 97 -15.22 -19.16 -11.44
CA GLY A 97 -14.03 -20.01 -11.23
C GLY A 97 -13.13 -20.21 -12.46
N LEU A 98 -13.51 -19.70 -13.63
CA LEU A 98 -12.68 -19.74 -14.84
C LEU A 98 -11.71 -18.56 -14.90
N LEU A 99 -10.54 -18.82 -15.49
CA LEU A 99 -9.51 -17.81 -15.74
C LEU A 99 -9.92 -16.87 -16.89
N PRO A 100 -9.34 -15.67 -16.95
CA PRO A 100 -9.45 -14.84 -18.13
C PRO A 100 -8.89 -15.55 -19.37
N SER A 101 -9.42 -15.23 -20.55
CA SER A 101 -8.86 -15.67 -21.83
C SER A 101 -7.86 -14.68 -22.40
N SER A 102 -7.95 -13.40 -22.02
CA SER A 102 -7.01 -12.35 -22.45
C SER A 102 -7.07 -11.14 -21.53
N VAL A 103 -5.96 -10.41 -21.45
CA VAL A 103 -5.86 -9.10 -20.79
C VAL A 103 -5.26 -8.11 -21.78
N ALA A 104 -5.80 -6.91 -21.85
CA ALA A 104 -5.32 -5.81 -22.68
C ALA A 104 -5.20 -4.52 -21.86
N HIS A 105 -4.44 -3.56 -22.38
CA HIS A 105 -4.16 -2.28 -21.72
C HIS A 105 -3.54 -2.45 -20.32
N ALA A 106 -2.65 -3.43 -20.18
CA ALA A 106 -1.84 -3.63 -18.99
C ALA A 106 -0.36 -3.35 -19.33
N ASP A 107 0.34 -2.68 -18.43
CA ASP A 107 1.78 -2.41 -18.53
C ASP A 107 2.60 -3.60 -17.99
N ASP A 108 2.26 -4.81 -18.44
CA ASP A 108 2.91 -6.05 -18.00
C ASP A 108 3.13 -6.98 -19.20
N PRO A 109 4.27 -7.67 -19.31
CA PRO A 109 4.51 -8.61 -20.41
C PRO A 109 3.74 -9.92 -20.29
N ILE A 110 3.28 -10.30 -19.08
CA ILE A 110 2.61 -11.59 -18.81
C ILE A 110 1.34 -11.44 -17.94
N PRO A 111 0.42 -10.50 -18.25
CA PRO A 111 -0.67 -10.13 -17.36
C PRO A 111 -1.65 -11.27 -17.09
N LEU A 112 -1.82 -12.19 -18.04
CA LEU A 112 -2.70 -13.34 -17.88
C LEU A 112 -2.16 -14.36 -16.85
N ALA A 113 -0.84 -14.55 -16.78
CA ALA A 113 -0.22 -15.46 -15.83
C ALA A 113 -0.34 -14.93 -14.40
N LYS A 114 -0.14 -13.62 -14.22
CA LYS A 114 -0.27 -12.93 -12.94
C LYS A 114 -1.66 -13.08 -12.32
N LEU A 115 -2.71 -12.84 -13.12
CA LEU A 115 -4.10 -12.96 -12.65
C LEU A 115 -4.56 -14.38 -12.30
N ALA A 116 -3.72 -15.41 -12.50
CA ALA A 116 -4.13 -16.80 -12.38
C ALA A 116 -4.24 -17.28 -10.92
N ALA A 117 -3.44 -16.70 -10.03
CA ALA A 117 -3.32 -17.08 -8.63
C ALA A 117 -3.45 -15.86 -7.71
N LYS A 118 -3.62 -16.11 -6.41
CA LYS A 118 -3.56 -15.07 -5.37
C LYS A 118 -2.23 -15.19 -4.67
N ASP A 119 -1.20 -14.60 -5.23
CA ASP A 119 0.18 -14.75 -4.76
C ASP A 119 0.92 -13.41 -4.63
N PHE A 120 0.18 -12.31 -4.79
CA PHE A 120 0.66 -10.94 -4.76
C PHE A 120 1.56 -10.56 -5.95
N ASP A 121 1.61 -11.36 -7.01
CA ASP A 121 2.15 -10.94 -8.30
C ASP A 121 1.08 -10.25 -9.13
N VAL A 122 1.09 -8.91 -9.12
CA VAL A 122 -0.05 -8.11 -9.55
C VAL A 122 0.08 -7.54 -10.95
N VAL A 123 -1.06 -7.40 -11.61
CA VAL A 123 -1.24 -6.53 -12.77
C VAL A 123 -1.49 -5.11 -12.28
N HIS A 124 -0.63 -4.19 -12.72
CA HIS A 124 -0.81 -2.76 -12.49
C HIS A 124 -1.81 -2.18 -13.48
N VAL A 125 -2.67 -1.28 -12.99
CA VAL A 125 -3.52 -0.46 -13.86
C VAL A 125 -2.66 0.72 -14.36
N PRO A 126 -2.48 0.90 -15.68
CA PRO A 126 -1.70 2.02 -16.20
C PRO A 126 -2.33 3.35 -15.80
N GLU A 127 -1.51 4.32 -15.38
CA GLU A 127 -2.00 5.65 -15.00
C GLU A 127 -2.47 6.45 -16.22
N GLU A 128 -1.90 6.21 -17.41
CA GLU A 128 -2.31 6.91 -18.65
C GLU A 128 -3.74 6.55 -19.06
N THR A 129 -4.07 5.25 -19.07
CA THR A 129 -5.41 4.79 -19.47
C THR A 129 -6.39 4.78 -18.29
N GLY A 130 -5.89 4.51 -17.08
CA GLY A 130 -6.69 4.35 -15.86
C GLY A 130 -7.54 3.08 -15.82
N PHE A 131 -7.34 2.14 -16.75
CA PHE A 131 -8.09 0.88 -16.80
C PHE A 131 -7.29 -0.28 -17.41
N VAL A 132 -7.73 -1.50 -17.09
CA VAL A 132 -7.36 -2.73 -17.80
C VAL A 132 -8.60 -3.37 -18.41
N GLU A 133 -8.44 -4.08 -19.52
CA GLU A 133 -9.52 -4.85 -20.13
C GLU A 133 -9.27 -6.34 -19.99
N ILE A 134 -10.28 -7.08 -19.54
CA ILE A 134 -10.18 -8.50 -19.23
C ILE A 134 -11.32 -9.23 -19.92
N ARG A 135 -10.98 -10.25 -20.70
CA ARG A 135 -11.97 -11.12 -21.35
C ARG A 135 -12.09 -12.43 -20.60
N PHE A 136 -13.32 -12.88 -20.40
CA PHE A 136 -13.66 -14.17 -19.81
C PHE A 136 -14.46 -15.02 -20.81
N PRO A 137 -14.32 -16.36 -20.74
CA PRO A 137 -15.09 -17.27 -21.60
C PRO A 137 -16.58 -17.35 -21.23
N THR A 138 -16.98 -16.82 -20.07
CA THR A 138 -18.35 -16.83 -19.55
C THR A 138 -18.62 -15.54 -18.78
N GLY A 139 -19.90 -15.20 -18.55
CA GLY A 139 -20.35 -14.34 -17.46
C GLY A 139 -20.65 -15.15 -16.20
N GLY A 140 -21.07 -14.49 -15.13
CA GLY A 140 -21.37 -15.10 -13.85
C GLY A 140 -20.89 -14.28 -12.65
N GLU A 141 -20.45 -14.95 -11.59
CA GLU A 141 -19.80 -14.30 -10.46
C GLU A 141 -18.35 -13.97 -10.80
N LEU A 142 -18.03 -12.68 -10.89
CA LEU A 142 -16.66 -12.18 -10.93
C LEU A 142 -16.12 -12.15 -9.50
N ARG A 143 -15.01 -12.83 -9.26
CA ARG A 143 -14.17 -12.69 -8.06
C ARG A 143 -12.90 -11.96 -8.43
N LEU A 144 -12.62 -10.89 -7.69
CA LEU A 144 -11.46 -10.04 -7.90
C LEU A 144 -10.69 -9.92 -6.58
N ALA A 145 -9.40 -10.25 -6.57
CA ALA A 145 -8.49 -9.85 -5.50
C ALA A 145 -7.68 -8.65 -5.98
N ALA A 146 -7.87 -7.52 -5.31
CA ALA A 146 -7.29 -6.25 -5.75
C ALA A 146 -7.11 -5.31 -4.58
N ARG A 147 -6.40 -4.20 -4.84
CA ARG A 147 -6.34 -3.04 -3.95
C ARG A 147 -6.33 -1.76 -4.78
N VAL A 148 -6.87 -0.69 -4.22
CA VAL A 148 -6.75 0.66 -4.78
C VAL A 148 -6.24 1.57 -3.68
N GLU A 149 -5.01 2.02 -3.86
CA GLU A 149 -4.32 2.81 -2.86
C GLU A 149 -4.94 4.20 -2.77
N GLY A 150 -4.92 4.75 -1.56
CA GLY A 150 -5.30 6.13 -1.33
C GLY A 150 -4.20 7.03 -1.87
N LYS A 151 -4.50 8.30 -2.13
CA LYS A 151 -3.40 9.26 -2.24
C LYS A 151 -2.76 9.34 -0.86
N VAL A 152 -1.56 8.80 -0.72
CA VAL A 152 -0.74 9.09 0.46
C VAL A 152 -0.24 10.51 0.28
N VAL A 153 -1.04 11.49 0.71
CA VAL A 153 -0.51 12.83 0.97
C VAL A 153 0.20 12.71 2.31
N VAL A 154 1.50 12.45 2.30
CA VAL A 154 2.30 12.61 3.52
C VAL A 154 2.31 14.11 3.81
N GLU A 155 1.43 14.57 4.70
CA GLU A 155 1.42 15.96 5.18
C GLU A 155 2.62 16.26 6.10
N THR A 156 3.33 15.21 6.50
CA THR A 156 4.58 15.36 7.23
C THR A 156 5.66 15.80 6.25
N PRO A 157 6.28 16.98 6.43
CA PRO A 157 7.38 17.40 5.56
C PRO A 157 8.50 16.36 5.60
N PHE A 158 9.15 16.14 4.46
CA PHE A 158 10.31 15.27 4.36
C PHE A 158 11.33 15.60 5.44
N ARG A 159 11.83 14.59 6.15
CA ARG A 159 12.75 14.75 7.27
C ARG A 159 14.10 14.21 6.90
N PHE A 160 15.09 15.10 6.91
CA PHE A 160 16.48 14.72 6.82
C PHE A 160 17.23 15.15 8.11
N PRO A 161 18.27 14.42 8.52
CA PRO A 161 18.75 13.13 7.98
C PRO A 161 17.73 11.99 8.11
N PRO A 162 17.91 10.87 7.39
CA PRO A 162 16.99 9.72 7.42
C PRO A 162 16.70 9.17 8.83
N SER A 163 17.60 9.38 9.79
CA SER A 163 17.40 9.00 11.20
C SER A 163 16.23 9.73 11.88
N ASN A 164 15.80 10.89 11.36
CA ASN A 164 14.64 11.62 11.85
C ASN A 164 13.32 11.15 11.23
N ALA A 165 13.34 10.15 10.34
CA ALA A 165 12.13 9.60 9.76
C ALA A 165 11.22 9.04 10.87
N ASN A 166 9.91 9.26 10.73
CA ASN A 166 8.87 8.69 11.59
C ASN A 166 8.95 9.03 13.10
N THR A 167 9.75 10.02 13.51
CA THR A 167 9.86 10.46 14.93
C THR A 167 9.66 11.97 15.08
N PRO A 168 8.97 12.49 16.12
CA PRO A 168 8.81 13.92 16.32
C PRO A 168 10.15 14.67 16.32
N ILE A 169 10.22 15.82 15.62
CA ILE A 169 11.42 16.66 15.65
C ILE A 169 11.51 17.35 17.01
N THR A 170 12.63 17.15 17.69
CA THR A 170 12.93 17.75 18.99
C THR A 170 14.36 18.32 18.98
N GLY A 171 14.78 18.95 20.07
CA GLY A 171 16.17 19.39 20.24
C GLY A 171 17.19 18.23 20.38
N GLN A 172 16.74 16.97 20.40
CA GLN A 172 17.59 15.77 20.41
C GLN A 172 17.62 15.06 19.05
N SER A 173 16.90 15.58 18.05
CA SER A 173 16.93 15.07 16.69
C SER A 173 18.30 15.32 16.05
N ASP A 174 18.61 14.54 15.02
CA ASP A 174 19.84 14.73 14.27
C ASP A 174 19.70 15.92 13.32
N PHE A 175 20.75 16.72 13.15
CA PHE A 175 20.75 17.83 12.21
C PHE A 175 22.08 17.88 11.47
N TYR A 176 22.04 18.20 10.19
CA TYR A 176 23.26 18.53 9.47
C TYR A 176 23.82 19.84 9.97
N THR A 177 25.14 19.87 10.15
CA THR A 177 25.84 21.11 10.44
C THR A 177 26.15 21.81 9.12
N LEU A 178 25.62 23.02 8.96
CA LEU A 178 26.00 23.90 7.87
C LEU A 178 27.20 24.75 8.31
N ILE A 179 28.24 24.79 7.49
CA ILE A 179 29.29 25.82 7.59
C ILE A 179 28.94 26.90 6.57
N PRO A 180 28.53 28.11 7.01
CA PRO A 180 28.31 29.27 6.15
C PRO A 180 29.45 29.52 5.17
N ASP A 181 29.13 29.55 3.87
CA ASP A 181 30.08 29.86 2.81
C ASP A 181 29.33 30.58 1.67
N HIS A 182 30.02 31.46 0.94
CA HIS A 182 29.50 32.14 -0.24
C HIS A 182 29.55 31.26 -1.50
N THR A 183 30.17 30.08 -1.41
CA THR A 183 30.16 29.06 -2.47
C THR A 183 29.20 27.93 -2.13
N PRO A 184 28.48 27.35 -3.12
CA PRO A 184 27.62 26.19 -2.89
C PRO A 184 28.40 25.02 -2.28
N ARG A 185 27.96 24.56 -1.11
CA ARG A 185 28.49 23.37 -0.43
C ARG A 185 27.41 22.31 -0.35
N LEU A 186 27.77 21.08 -0.68
CA LEU A 186 26.92 19.92 -0.44
C LEU A 186 26.75 19.75 1.08
N ILE A 187 25.50 19.77 1.54
CA ILE A 187 25.11 19.52 2.93
C ILE A 187 24.96 18.01 3.13
N PHE A 188 24.25 17.35 2.22
CA PHE A 188 24.05 15.91 2.25
C PHE A 188 23.79 15.34 0.86
N TYR A 189 24.03 14.03 0.76
CA TYR A 189 23.75 13.16 -0.36
C TYR A 189 23.19 11.87 0.24
N GLU A 190 21.89 11.67 0.12
CA GLU A 190 21.18 10.59 0.81
C GLU A 190 20.34 9.80 -0.19
N GLU A 191 20.45 8.48 -0.12
CA GLU A 191 19.54 7.60 -0.83
C GLU A 191 18.18 7.63 -0.13
N THR A 192 17.15 7.93 -0.90
CA THR A 192 15.76 7.90 -0.45
C THR A 192 15.07 6.68 -1.00
N SER A 193 14.23 6.02 -0.19
CA SER A 193 13.59 4.75 -0.55
C SER A 193 12.17 4.65 0.02
N PRO A 194 11.31 3.78 -0.55
CA PRO A 194 9.98 3.54 -0.02
C PRO A 194 10.02 3.17 1.47
N GLY A 195 9.34 3.96 2.31
CA GLY A 195 9.35 3.81 3.78
C GLY A 195 10.01 4.97 4.54
N THR A 196 10.83 5.80 3.88
CA THR A 196 11.34 7.06 4.46
C THR A 196 10.42 8.26 4.22
N GLY A 197 9.27 8.03 3.59
CA GLY A 197 8.40 9.08 3.06
C GLY A 197 8.74 9.51 1.63
N HIS A 198 9.70 8.87 0.96
CA HIS A 198 10.16 9.21 -0.39
C HIS A 198 9.97 8.07 -1.41
N PRO A 199 9.75 8.38 -2.70
CA PRO A 199 10.03 7.46 -3.80
C PRO A 199 11.52 7.08 -3.80
N TRP A 200 11.87 5.98 -4.47
CA TRP A 200 13.28 5.63 -4.64
C TRP A 200 13.97 6.67 -5.53
N ALA A 201 14.94 7.38 -4.98
CA ALA A 201 15.69 8.45 -5.65
C ALA A 201 16.97 8.77 -4.87
N MET A 202 17.92 9.41 -5.54
CA MET A 202 19.04 10.05 -4.86
C MET A 202 18.72 11.51 -4.59
N THR A 203 18.72 11.92 -3.32
CA THR A 203 18.43 13.30 -2.93
C THR A 203 19.69 14.01 -2.48
N THR A 204 19.91 15.21 -3.00
CA THR A 204 21.05 16.05 -2.62
C THR A 204 20.57 17.41 -2.15
N ALA A 205 21.24 17.94 -1.12
CA ALA A 205 21.06 19.31 -0.68
C ALA A 205 22.38 20.06 -0.73
N SER A 206 22.36 21.26 -1.30
CA SER A 206 23.47 22.20 -1.21
C SER A 206 23.02 23.53 -0.65
N ALA A 207 23.91 24.23 0.05
CA ALA A 207 23.65 25.56 0.58
C ALA A 207 24.79 26.53 0.31
N MET A 208 24.42 27.81 0.21
CA MET A 208 25.35 28.94 0.21
C MET A 208 24.68 30.16 0.87
N ILE A 209 25.49 31.12 1.28
CA ILE A 209 25.02 32.44 1.72
C ILE A 209 25.23 33.44 0.59
N ARG A 210 24.17 34.14 0.21
CA ARG A 210 24.21 35.28 -0.71
C ARG A 210 23.37 36.40 -0.11
N GLU A 211 23.91 37.62 -0.08
CA GLU A 211 23.18 38.82 0.35
C GLU A 211 22.48 38.62 1.71
N ASP A 212 23.22 38.07 2.68
CA ASP A 212 22.75 37.73 4.03
C ASP A 212 21.61 36.70 4.11
N ASN A 213 21.29 36.02 3.00
CA ASN A 213 20.29 34.95 2.94
C ASN A 213 20.93 33.57 2.75
N LEU A 214 20.39 32.57 3.44
CA LEU A 214 20.69 31.17 3.19
C LEU A 214 19.91 30.70 1.96
N HIS A 215 20.62 30.36 0.90
CA HIS A 215 20.06 29.70 -0.27
C HIS A 215 20.29 28.20 -0.17
N VAL A 216 19.22 27.42 -0.19
CA VAL A 216 19.27 25.96 -0.23
C VAL A 216 18.72 25.47 -1.55
N ARG A 217 19.45 24.56 -2.20
CA ARG A 217 19.00 23.82 -3.37
C ARG A 217 18.83 22.35 -2.99
N LEU A 218 17.63 21.83 -3.25
CA LEU A 218 17.29 20.41 -3.11
C LEU A 218 17.06 19.83 -4.50
N ASP A 219 17.81 18.79 -4.86
CA ASP A 219 17.66 18.06 -6.12
C ASP A 219 17.27 16.61 -5.82
N PHE A 220 16.30 16.10 -6.59
CA PHE A 220 15.84 14.71 -6.58
C PHE A 220 16.15 14.11 -7.95
N SER A 221 16.92 13.01 -7.98
CA SER A 221 17.38 12.35 -9.21
C SER A 221 17.05 10.87 -9.24
#